data_AF-A0A1Z2SMI0-F1
#
_entry.id   AF-A0A1Z2SMI0-F1
#
_cell.length_a   1.000
_cell.length_b   1.000
_cell.length_c   1.000
_cell.angle_alpha   90.00
_cell.angle_beta   90.00
_cell.angle_gamma   90.00
#
_symmetry.space_group_name_H-M   'P 1'
#
loop_
_entity.id
_entity.type
_entity.pdbx_description
1 polymer ?
#
loop_
_entity_poly.entity_id
_entity_poly.type
_entity_poly.pdbx_seq_one_letter_code
_entity_poly.pdbx_strand_id
1 'polypeptide(L)'
;MKSPCVGNCKNEDGLCSGCYRTMEEIRQWRHYTDQQREQIMQRLNGTDTSHACPQCGEATHCGISAGESDCWCFHVSTREKTGAAHCLCRRCLARQPLR
;
A
#
# COMPACT_ATOMS: atom_id res chain seq x y z
N MET A 1 -19.19 1.00 -9.32
CA MET A 1 -17.75 1.21 -9.03
C MET A 1 -17.43 0.62 -7.66
N LYS A 2 -16.68 -0.48 -7.59
CA LYS A 2 -16.23 -1.05 -6.30
C LYS A 2 -15.12 -0.19 -5.69
N SER A 3 -15.00 -0.18 -4.36
CA SER A 3 -14.00 0.61 -3.65
C SER A 3 -13.66 -0.04 -2.29
N PRO A 4 -12.38 -0.04 -1.87
CA PRO A 4 -11.97 -0.54 -0.56
C PRO A 4 -12.16 0.50 0.56
N CYS A 5 -12.83 1.63 0.28
CA CYS A 5 -13.02 2.71 1.26
C CYS A 5 -13.98 2.30 2.38
N VAL A 6 -13.58 2.54 3.64
CA VAL A 6 -14.38 2.25 4.84
C VAL A 6 -15.00 3.51 5.46
N GLY A 7 -15.00 4.64 4.76
CA GLY A 7 -15.59 5.91 5.23
C GLY A 7 -14.77 6.68 6.28
N ASN A 8 -13.61 6.17 6.71
CA ASN A 8 -12.73 6.83 7.68
C ASN A 8 -11.43 7.30 7.01
N CYS A 9 -11.49 8.43 6.29
CA CYS A 9 -10.34 8.95 5.55
C CYS A 9 -9.57 10.00 6.35
N LYS A 10 -8.34 9.66 6.75
CA LYS A 10 -7.34 10.62 7.23
C LYS A 10 -6.01 10.30 6.55
N ASN A 11 -5.31 11.33 6.09
CA ASN A 11 -3.97 11.17 5.53
C ASN A 11 -2.96 10.99 6.67
N GLU A 12 -2.32 9.83 6.71
CA GLU A 12 -1.16 9.51 7.53
C GLU A 12 0.04 9.43 6.60
N ASP A 13 0.58 10.59 6.25
CA ASP A 13 1.81 10.79 5.47
C ASP A 13 1.90 9.94 4.19
N GLY A 14 0.88 10.10 3.34
CA GLY A 14 0.80 9.47 2.03
C GLY A 14 -0.08 8.23 2.00
N LEU A 15 -0.57 7.75 3.14
CA LEU A 15 -1.50 6.63 3.24
C LEU A 15 -2.81 7.04 3.93
N CYS A 16 -3.92 6.43 3.53
CA CYS A 16 -5.18 6.57 4.25
C CYS A 16 -5.19 5.69 5.51
N SER A 17 -5.51 6.26 6.67
CA SER A 17 -5.61 5.53 7.94
C SER A 17 -6.67 4.42 7.95
N GLY A 18 -7.72 4.55 7.14
CA GLY A 18 -8.83 3.58 7.08
C GLY A 18 -8.59 2.45 6.09
N CYS A 19 -8.34 2.78 4.82
CA CYS A 19 -8.24 1.79 3.73
C CYS A 19 -6.81 1.52 3.25
N TYR A 20 -5.81 2.22 3.81
CA TYR A 20 -4.38 2.08 3.47
C TYR A 20 -4.03 2.25 2.00
N ARG A 21 -4.91 2.86 1.20
CA ARG A 21 -4.55 3.33 -0.14
C ARG A 21 -3.55 4.47 -0.05
N THR A 22 -2.70 4.59 -1.06
CA THR A 22 -1.87 5.79 -1.22
C THR A 22 -2.76 6.98 -1.59
N MET A 23 -2.29 8.20 -1.31
CA MET A 23 -3.05 9.40 -1.71
C MET A 23 -3.17 9.52 -3.24
N GLU A 24 -2.18 9.00 -3.99
CA GLU A 24 -2.26 8.91 -5.46
C GLU A 24 -3.40 7.99 -5.90
N GLU A 25 -3.46 6.77 -5.34
CA GLU A 25 -4.52 5.81 -5.66
C GLU A 25 -5.91 6.36 -5.34
N ILE A 26 -6.03 7.17 -4.29
CA ILE A 26 -7.29 7.84 -3.93
C ILE A 26 -7.65 8.90 -4.95
N ARG A 27 -6.70 9.75 -5.36
CA ARG A 27 -6.92 10.83 -6.33
C ARG A 27 -7.27 10.29 -7.72
N GLN A 28 -6.55 9.26 -8.17
CA GLN A 28 -6.74 8.65 -9.48
C GLN A 28 -7.88 7.64 -9.53
N TRP A 29 -8.53 7.34 -8.40
CA TRP A 29 -9.48 6.23 -8.31
C TRP A 29 -10.55 6.26 -9.39
N ARG A 30 -11.11 7.44 -9.68
CA ARG A 30 -12.15 7.60 -10.70
C ARG A 30 -11.65 7.37 -12.13
N HIS A 31 -10.35 7.56 -12.37
CA HIS A 31 -9.69 7.44 -13.67
C HIS A 31 -9.14 6.03 -13.94
N TYR A 32 -8.96 5.21 -12.91
CA TYR A 32 -8.51 3.83 -13.09
C TYR A 32 -9.54 2.96 -13.83
N THR A 33 -9.05 2.02 -14.62
CA THR A 33 -9.87 0.95 -15.19
C THR A 33 -10.36 0.00 -14.09
N ASP A 34 -11.39 -0.80 -14.37
CA ASP A 34 -11.86 -1.79 -13.40
C ASP A 34 -10.76 -2.80 -13.02
N GLN A 35 -9.91 -3.18 -13.98
CA GLN A 35 -8.76 -4.05 -13.74
C GLN A 35 -7.74 -3.42 -12.78
N GLN A 36 -7.40 -2.14 -12.96
CA GLN A 36 -6.47 -1.43 -12.06
C GLN A 36 -7.03 -1.32 -10.64
N ARG A 37 -8.34 -1.05 -10.51
CA ARG A 37 -9.00 -1.01 -9.20
C ARG A 37 -8.99 -2.37 -8.53
N GLU A 38 -9.25 -3.44 -9.28
CA GLU A 38 -9.23 -4.80 -8.78
C GLU A 38 -7.85 -5.21 -8.29
N GLN A 39 -6.79 -4.90 -9.06
CA GLN A 39 -5.40 -5.12 -8.63
C GLN A 39 -5.08 -4.38 -7.33
N ILE A 40 -5.46 -3.10 -7.20
CA ILE A 40 -5.25 -2.35 -5.95
C ILE A 40 -6.00 -3.01 -4.79
N MET A 41 -7.25 -3.44 -5.00
CA MET A 41 -8.02 -4.13 -3.96
C MET A 41 -7.39 -5.48 -3.56
N GLN A 42 -6.86 -6.24 -4.53
CA GLN A 42 -6.17 -7.51 -4.31
C GLN A 42 -4.85 -7.34 -3.54
N ARG A 43 -4.14 -6.22 -3.76
CA ARG A 43 -2.92 -5.89 -3.00
C ARG A 43 -3.25 -5.45 -1.57
N LEU A 44 -4.39 -4.79 -1.36
CA LEU A 44 -4.84 -4.33 -0.03
C LEU A 44 -5.37 -5.45 0.86
N ASN A 45 -6.07 -6.43 0.27
CA ASN A 45 -6.62 -7.57 1.01
C ASN A 45 -5.64 -8.75 1.12
N GLY A 46 -4.48 -8.68 0.49
CA GLY A 46 -3.42 -9.69 0.55
C GLY A 46 -3.61 -10.89 -0.39
N THR A 47 -4.55 -10.84 -1.34
CA THR A 47 -4.69 -11.90 -2.36
C THR A 47 -3.61 -11.83 -3.44
N ASP A 48 -3.10 -10.62 -3.73
CA ASP A 48 -1.88 -10.41 -4.52
C ASP A 48 -0.75 -10.05 -3.55
N THR A 49 0.25 -10.93 -3.44
CA THR A 49 1.32 -10.83 -2.45
C THR A 49 2.65 -11.28 -3.05
N SER A 50 3.75 -10.64 -2.64
CA SER A 50 5.10 -11.02 -3.04
C SER A 50 5.85 -11.72 -1.91
N HIS A 51 5.63 -11.30 -0.65
CA HIS A 51 6.30 -11.85 0.54
C HIS A 51 5.52 -11.51 1.80
N ALA A 52 5.95 -12.02 2.95
CA ALA A 52 5.37 -11.68 4.25
C ALA A 52 6.03 -10.43 4.85
N CYS A 53 5.22 -9.56 5.45
CA CYS A 53 5.67 -8.36 6.14
C CYS A 53 6.59 -8.74 7.31
N PRO A 54 7.85 -8.26 7.36
CA PRO A 54 8.79 -8.67 8.40
C PRO A 54 8.41 -8.19 9.81
N GLN A 55 7.46 -7.25 9.93
CA GLN A 55 7.00 -6.73 11.22
C GLN A 55 5.79 -7.47 11.80
N CYS A 56 4.86 -7.94 10.97
CA CYS A 56 3.62 -8.56 11.44
C CYS A 56 3.30 -9.93 10.84
N GLY A 57 4.11 -10.42 9.90
CA GLY A 57 3.91 -11.71 9.22
C GLY A 57 2.79 -11.74 8.18
N GLU A 58 1.96 -10.70 8.09
CA GLU A 58 0.88 -10.63 7.09
C GLU A 58 1.41 -10.47 5.66
N ALA A 59 0.60 -10.88 4.68
CA ALA A 59 0.88 -10.70 3.27
C ALA A 59 1.17 -9.22 2.93
N THR A 60 2.16 -9.01 2.06
CA THR A 60 2.47 -7.71 1.51
C THR A 60 2.92 -7.85 0.06
N HIS A 61 2.60 -6.84 -0.72
CA HIS A 61 3.00 -6.77 -2.12
C HIS A 61 4.11 -5.74 -2.30
N CYS A 62 5.15 -6.10 -3.06
CA CYS A 62 6.20 -5.22 -3.55
C CYS A 62 6.28 -5.39 -5.06
N GLY A 63 6.05 -4.30 -5.79
CA GLY A 63 6.06 -4.34 -7.26
C GLY A 63 7.43 -4.76 -7.80
N ILE A 64 8.53 -4.29 -7.21
CA ILE A 64 9.89 -4.72 -7.60
C ILE A 64 10.09 -6.24 -7.43
N SER A 65 9.65 -6.80 -6.30
CA SER A 65 9.75 -8.24 -6.05
C SER A 65 8.82 -9.06 -6.95
N ALA A 66 7.73 -8.45 -7.44
CA ALA A 66 6.82 -9.03 -8.42
C ALA A 66 7.29 -8.86 -9.88
N GLY A 67 8.45 -8.22 -10.12
CA GLY A 67 9.01 -7.98 -11.45
C GLY A 67 8.50 -6.71 -12.14
N GLU A 68 7.79 -5.83 -11.42
CA GLU A 68 7.39 -4.51 -11.88
C GLU A 68 8.54 -3.50 -11.74
N SER A 69 8.48 -2.40 -12.48
CA SER A 69 9.49 -1.33 -12.43
C SER A 69 9.29 -0.33 -11.30
N ASP A 70 8.17 -0.43 -10.57
CA ASP A 70 7.74 0.53 -9.57
C ASP A 70 7.09 -0.19 -8.38
N CYS A 71 7.01 0.46 -7.22
CA CYS A 71 6.37 -0.08 -6.03
C CYS A 71 5.55 1.01 -5.35
N TRP A 72 4.36 0.65 -4.85
CA TRP A 72 3.47 1.59 -4.16
C TRP A 72 4.15 2.35 -3.02
N CYS A 73 5.15 1.74 -2.35
CA CYS A 73 5.86 2.37 -1.24
C CYS A 73 6.84 3.48 -1.65
N PHE A 74 7.04 3.70 -2.95
CA PHE A 74 7.79 4.84 -3.48
C PHE A 74 6.91 6.10 -3.59
N HIS A 75 5.59 5.92 -3.61
CA HIS A 75 4.58 6.98 -3.72
C HIS A 75 4.02 7.45 -2.36
N VAL A 76 4.69 7.07 -1.28
CA VAL A 76 4.35 7.49 0.09
C VAL A 76 5.55 8.21 0.70
N SER A 77 5.32 9.03 1.72
CA SER A 77 6.38 9.83 2.35
C SER A 77 7.52 8.96 2.87
N THR A 78 8.74 9.49 2.84
CA THR A 78 9.93 8.81 3.36
C THR A 78 9.78 8.55 4.86
N ARG A 79 9.87 7.28 5.24
CA ARG A 79 9.81 6.81 6.64
C ARG A 79 11.10 6.11 6.99
N GLU A 80 11.41 6.03 8.29
CA GLU A 80 12.57 5.29 8.76
C GLU A 80 12.36 3.79 8.52
N LYS A 81 12.90 3.29 7.40
CA LYS A 81 12.92 1.85 7.08
C LYS A 81 14.08 1.21 7.84
N THR A 82 13.85 0.83 9.10
CA THR A 82 14.88 0.22 9.95
C THR A 82 15.19 -1.21 9.50
N GLY A 83 16.35 -1.40 8.86
CA GLY A 83 17.01 -2.71 8.69
C GLY A 83 16.25 -3.82 7.96
N ALA A 84 15.07 -3.54 7.38
CA ALA A 84 14.24 -4.56 6.76
C ALA A 84 14.70 -4.87 5.33
N ALA A 85 15.13 -6.12 5.10
CA ALA A 85 15.46 -6.63 3.76
C ALA A 85 14.26 -6.69 2.81
N HIS A 86 13.04 -6.66 3.36
CA HIS A 86 11.78 -6.78 2.62
C HIS A 86 10.82 -5.64 2.98
N CYS A 87 9.93 -5.25 2.06
CA CYS A 87 8.95 -4.19 2.31
C CYS A 87 8.00 -4.54 3.46
N LEU A 88 7.61 -3.53 4.25
CA LEU A 88 6.51 -3.62 5.22
C LEU A 88 5.16 -3.59 4.51
N CYS A 89 4.14 -4.21 5.09
CA CYS A 89 2.75 -4.02 4.65
C CYS A 89 2.31 -2.57 4.87
N ARG A 90 1.28 -2.12 4.15
CA ARG A 90 0.82 -0.72 4.18
C ARG A 90 0.46 -0.24 5.59
N ARG A 91 -0.14 -1.11 6.40
CA ARG A 91 -0.49 -0.81 7.79
C ARG A 91 0.74 -0.66 8.69
N CYS A 92 1.71 -1.56 8.59
CA CYS A 92 2.95 -1.47 9.37
C CYS A 92 3.81 -0.29 8.94
N LEU A 93 3.84 0.02 7.63
CA LEU A 93 4.52 1.20 7.11
C LEU A 93 3.88 2.49 7.62
N ALA A 94 2.54 2.59 7.65
CA ALA A 94 1.83 3.77 8.17
C ALA A 94 2.17 4.10 9.63
N ARG A 95 2.60 3.09 10.40
CA ARG A 95 3.01 3.24 11.81
C ARG A 95 4.49 3.59 12.01
N GLN A 96 5.30 3.59 10.96
CA GLN A 96 6.72 3.95 11.09
C GLN A 96 6.88 5.46 11.26
N PRO A 97 7.86 5.92 12.06
CA PRO A 97 8.16 7.34 12.19
C PRO A 97 8.62 7.92 10.84
N LEU A 98 8.33 9.21 10.65
CA LEU A 98 8.84 9.98 9.52
C LEU A 98 10.31 10.33 9.76
N ARG A 99 11.06 10.39 8.66
CA ARG A 99 12.44 10.86 8.66
C ARG A 99 12.50 12.35 8.37
#